data_AF-A0AA90Q698-F1
#
_entry.id   AF-A0AA90Q698-F1
#
_cell.length_a   1.000
_cell.length_b   1.000
_cell.length_c   1.000
_cell.angle_alpha   90.00
_cell.angle_beta   90.00
_cell.angle_gamma   90.00
#
_symmetry.space_group_name_H-M   'P 1'
#
loop_
_entity.id
_entity.type
_entity.pdbx_description
1 polymer ?
#
loop_
_entity_poly.entity_id
_entity_poly.type
_entity_poly.pdbx_seq_one_letter_code
_entity_poly.pdbx_strand_id
1 'polypeptide(L)'
;MKKFIARSACMLAFSTSALACSYHNASPAKVDKLAVSNTSFSVLDEPRMITSLATLKNASAEGVRDVMLEVKYFDANHVLVDTVTQSVDDMVVPASSEVAFRIRAVAARPNEAYVSQEIRIISAEAIKVHSEPSTMSVLLDYLYSWGPMLLLVGVFLFFIKRVSGKNSMQKRTLALLEAQGAHLDAQLRLLERMAVAAEAQASRSGPHAPG
;
A
#
# COMPACT_ATOMS: atom_id res chain seq x y z
N MET A 1 29.71 -24.45 16.05
CA MET A 1 28.62 -23.45 16.17
C MET A 1 28.20 -22.86 14.80
N LYS A 2 28.08 -23.67 13.73
CA LYS A 2 27.72 -23.20 12.37
C LYS A 2 26.31 -23.60 11.91
N LYS A 3 25.58 -24.40 12.70
CA LYS A 3 24.28 -24.99 12.31
C LYS A 3 23.04 -24.24 12.85
N PHE A 4 23.22 -23.22 13.71
CA PHE A 4 22.10 -22.49 14.31
C PHE A 4 21.69 -21.22 13.55
N ILE A 5 22.52 -20.70 12.64
CA ILE A 5 22.26 -19.43 11.94
C ILE A 5 21.29 -19.63 10.76
N ALA A 6 21.24 -20.82 10.17
CA ALA A 6 20.41 -21.09 8.99
C ALA A 6 18.90 -21.23 9.29
N ARG A 7 18.50 -21.44 10.55
CA ARG A 7 17.08 -21.68 10.91
C ARG A 7 16.31 -20.41 11.26
N SER A 8 16.96 -19.32 11.65
CA SER A 8 16.25 -18.06 11.99
C SER A 8 15.90 -17.20 10.77
N ALA A 9 16.53 -17.40 9.61
CA ALA A 9 16.24 -16.60 8.41
C ALA A 9 14.95 -17.04 7.68
N CYS A 10 14.48 -18.27 7.88
CA CYS A 10 13.34 -18.82 7.14
C CYS A 10 11.97 -18.54 7.81
N MET A 11 11.95 -18.10 9.07
CA MET A 11 10.71 -17.81 9.82
C MET A 11 10.18 -16.37 9.62
N LEU A 12 10.95 -15.48 8.97
CA LEU A 12 10.58 -14.07 8.82
C LEU A 12 9.92 -13.72 7.46
N ALA A 13 9.71 -14.68 6.58
CA ALA A 13 9.23 -14.43 5.22
C ALA A 13 7.71 -14.58 5.01
N PHE A 14 6.91 -14.87 6.05
CA PHE A 14 5.51 -15.31 5.86
C PHE A 14 4.40 -14.49 6.56
N SER A 15 4.64 -13.26 7.03
CA SER A 15 3.61 -12.55 7.84
C SER A 15 3.18 -11.15 7.41
N THR A 16 3.52 -10.66 6.22
CA THR A 16 3.12 -9.29 5.82
C THR A 16 1.98 -9.19 4.80
N SER A 17 1.42 -10.31 4.32
CA SER A 17 0.41 -10.26 3.24
C SER A 17 -1.05 -10.07 3.70
N ALA A 18 -1.35 -10.02 5.01
CA ALA A 18 -2.73 -10.15 5.49
C ALA A 18 -3.43 -8.84 5.88
N LEU A 19 -2.79 -7.66 5.79
CA LEU A 19 -3.38 -6.39 6.27
C LEU A 19 -3.77 -5.40 5.15
N ALA A 20 -3.73 -5.80 3.88
CA ALA A 20 -4.08 -4.90 2.78
C ALA A 20 -5.58 -4.86 2.42
N CYS A 21 -6.44 -5.65 3.08
CA CYS A 21 -7.90 -5.53 2.93
C CYS A 21 -8.42 -4.41 3.84
N SER A 22 -8.12 -3.17 3.45
CA SER A 22 -8.75 -1.97 3.99
C SER A 22 -10.28 -2.07 3.88
N TYR A 23 -10.92 -1.94 5.03
CA TYR A 23 -12.36 -1.96 5.26
C TYR A 23 -13.08 -0.91 4.40
N HIS A 24 -13.72 -1.32 3.31
CA HIS A 24 -14.82 -0.56 2.73
C HIS A 24 -16.09 -0.88 3.55
N ASN A 25 -16.27 -0.18 4.66
CA ASN A 25 -17.47 -0.31 5.49
C ASN A 25 -18.67 0.36 4.79
N ALA A 26 -19.23 -0.34 3.80
CA ALA A 26 -20.54 -0.04 3.24
C ALA A 26 -21.56 -0.06 4.39
N SER A 27 -22.17 1.09 4.68
CA SER A 27 -23.20 1.21 5.71
C SER A 27 -24.53 1.49 5.01
N PRO A 28 -25.61 0.76 5.32
CA PRO A 28 -26.91 1.03 4.72
C PRO A 28 -27.35 2.46 5.08
N ALA A 29 -27.78 3.23 4.08
CA ALA A 29 -28.35 4.55 4.30
C ALA A 29 -29.76 4.44 4.91
N LYS A 30 -30.15 5.46 5.66
CA LYS A 30 -31.51 5.57 6.18
C LYS A 30 -32.46 6.02 5.07
N VAL A 31 -33.20 5.08 4.50
CA VAL A 31 -34.14 5.34 3.39
C VAL A 31 -35.21 6.37 3.79
N ASP A 32 -35.63 6.42 5.05
CA ASP A 32 -36.62 7.40 5.56
C ASP A 32 -36.17 8.87 5.44
N LYS A 33 -34.87 9.11 5.20
CA LYS A 33 -34.32 10.45 4.95
C LYS A 33 -34.22 10.80 3.47
N LEU A 34 -34.63 9.89 2.59
CA LEU A 34 -34.66 10.07 1.16
C LEU A 34 -36.11 10.26 0.70
N ALA A 35 -36.33 11.20 -0.21
CA ALA A 35 -37.65 11.45 -0.79
C ALA A 35 -37.55 11.60 -2.29
N VAL A 36 -38.54 11.09 -3.01
CA VAL A 36 -38.66 11.28 -4.47
C VAL A 36 -39.71 12.36 -4.73
N SER A 37 -39.38 13.32 -5.60
CA SER A 37 -40.27 14.40 -6.02
C SER A 37 -40.15 14.66 -7.53
N ASN A 38 -41.05 15.49 -8.07
CA ASN A 38 -41.04 15.90 -9.49
C ASN A 38 -41.03 14.71 -10.46
N THR A 39 -41.90 13.74 -10.21
CA THR A 39 -42.00 12.52 -11.02
C THR A 39 -42.74 12.79 -12.33
N SER A 40 -42.15 12.36 -13.45
CA SER A 40 -42.78 12.36 -14.77
C SER A 40 -42.31 11.15 -15.56
N PHE A 41 -43.09 10.72 -16.54
CA PHE A 41 -42.67 9.66 -17.46
C PHE A 41 -43.16 9.93 -18.87
N SER A 42 -42.50 9.29 -19.82
CA SER A 42 -42.93 9.25 -21.21
C SER A 42 -42.69 7.85 -21.77
N VAL A 43 -43.58 7.42 -22.66
CA VAL A 43 -43.45 6.18 -23.41
C VAL A 43 -43.24 6.52 -24.87
N LEU A 44 -42.21 5.93 -25.47
CA LEU A 44 -41.93 6.00 -26.88
C LEU A 44 -42.36 4.67 -27.50
N ASP A 45 -43.10 4.67 -28.61
CA ASP A 45 -43.57 3.42 -29.23
C ASP A 45 -42.51 2.73 -30.10
N GLU A 46 -41.60 3.50 -30.71
CA GLU A 46 -40.50 2.98 -31.55
C GLU A 46 -39.16 3.71 -31.30
N PRO A 47 -38.12 3.03 -30.74
CA PRO A 47 -38.19 1.75 -30.06
C PRO A 47 -39.04 1.85 -28.78
N ARG A 48 -39.76 0.77 -28.45
CA ARG A 48 -40.69 0.73 -27.32
C ARG A 48 -39.97 0.88 -25.98
N MET A 49 -39.93 2.10 -25.47
CA MET A 49 -39.14 2.48 -24.30
C MET A 49 -39.94 3.38 -23.37
N ILE A 50 -39.91 3.08 -22.08
CA ILE A 50 -40.43 3.95 -21.03
C ILE A 50 -39.27 4.70 -20.38
N THR A 51 -39.41 6.01 -20.26
CA THR A 51 -38.43 6.88 -19.59
C THR A 51 -39.10 7.57 -18.41
N SER A 52 -38.58 7.33 -17.21
CA SER A 52 -39.02 8.04 -16.00
C SER A 52 -37.97 9.05 -15.56
N LEU A 53 -38.43 10.25 -15.23
CA LEU A 53 -37.63 11.34 -14.69
C LEU A 53 -38.17 11.69 -13.31
N ALA A 54 -37.27 11.84 -12.35
CA ALA A 54 -37.62 12.31 -11.02
C ALA A 54 -36.42 12.94 -10.31
N THR A 55 -36.68 13.60 -9.21
CA THR A 55 -35.68 14.19 -8.32
C THR A 55 -35.60 13.38 -7.05
N LEU A 56 -34.40 12.96 -6.67
CA LEU A 56 -34.10 12.32 -5.39
C LEU A 56 -33.54 13.37 -4.44
N LYS A 57 -34.22 13.58 -3.32
CA LYS A 57 -33.82 14.50 -2.26
C LYS A 57 -33.25 13.74 -1.07
N ASN A 58 -32.06 14.11 -0.65
CA ASN A 58 -31.39 13.56 0.53
C ASN A 58 -31.44 14.57 1.69
N ALA A 59 -32.24 14.28 2.71
CA ALA A 59 -32.33 15.08 3.94
C ALA A 59 -31.39 14.60 5.06
N SER A 60 -30.50 13.64 4.77
CA SER A 60 -29.52 13.15 5.72
C SER A 60 -28.25 14.02 5.73
N ALA A 61 -27.46 13.86 6.79
CA ALA A 61 -26.15 14.51 6.94
C ALA A 61 -25.02 13.80 6.18
N GLU A 62 -25.29 12.62 5.62
CA GLU A 62 -24.33 11.80 4.88
C GLU A 62 -24.68 11.82 3.39
N GLY A 63 -23.66 11.70 2.53
CA GLY A 63 -23.90 11.46 1.11
C GLY A 63 -24.45 10.05 0.91
N VAL A 64 -25.16 9.83 -0.19
CA VAL A 64 -25.74 8.52 -0.52
C VAL A 64 -25.34 8.11 -1.94
N ARG A 65 -25.01 6.83 -2.12
CA ARG A 65 -24.71 6.19 -3.41
C ARG A 65 -25.47 4.87 -3.56
N ASP A 66 -25.32 4.23 -4.72
CA ASP A 66 -25.86 2.90 -5.02
C ASP A 66 -27.36 2.78 -4.69
N VAL A 67 -28.11 3.79 -5.13
CA VAL A 67 -29.55 3.89 -4.86
C VAL A 67 -30.30 2.94 -5.77
N MET A 68 -31.01 1.98 -5.17
CA MET A 68 -31.87 1.04 -5.86
C MET A 68 -33.32 1.54 -5.82
N LEU A 69 -33.90 1.69 -6.99
CA LEU A 69 -35.24 2.25 -7.18
C LEU A 69 -36.17 1.21 -7.81
N GLU A 70 -37.41 1.17 -7.32
CA GLU A 70 -38.52 0.44 -7.90
C GLU A 70 -39.47 1.47 -8.54
N VAL A 71 -39.70 1.36 -9.85
CA VAL A 71 -40.72 2.13 -10.55
C VAL A 71 -41.86 1.20 -10.91
N LYS A 72 -43.07 1.53 -10.45
CA LYS A 72 -44.31 0.84 -10.80
C LYS A 72 -45.11 1.71 -11.74
N TYR A 73 -45.64 1.10 -12.80
CA TYR A 73 -46.51 1.78 -13.74
C TYR A 73 -47.90 1.17 -13.71
N PHE A 74 -48.92 2.01 -13.78
CA PHE A 74 -50.31 1.61 -13.64
C PHE A 74 -51.17 2.06 -14.82
N ASP A 75 -52.27 1.34 -15.04
CA ASP A 75 -53.29 1.69 -16.01
C ASP A 75 -54.31 2.70 -15.44
N ALA A 76 -55.34 3.03 -16.23
CA ALA A 76 -56.40 3.95 -15.83
C ALA A 76 -57.20 3.50 -14.60
N ASN A 77 -57.22 2.20 -14.31
CA ASN A 77 -57.91 1.61 -13.16
C ASN A 77 -56.96 1.40 -11.96
N HIS A 78 -55.73 1.94 -12.03
CA HIS A 78 -54.68 1.73 -11.03
C HIS A 78 -54.25 0.26 -10.87
N VAL A 79 -54.39 -0.54 -11.93
CA VAL A 79 -53.86 -1.91 -11.98
C VAL A 79 -52.41 -1.86 -12.42
N LEU A 80 -51.56 -2.63 -11.76
CA LEU A 80 -50.13 -2.70 -12.09
C LEU A 80 -49.93 -3.27 -13.49
N VAL A 81 -49.31 -2.48 -14.36
CA VAL A 81 -49.00 -2.84 -15.75
C VAL A 81 -47.59 -3.38 -15.86
N ASP A 82 -46.64 -2.69 -15.22
CA ASP A 82 -45.22 -2.97 -15.36
C ASP A 82 -44.45 -2.53 -14.11
N THR A 83 -43.28 -3.13 -13.89
CA THR A 83 -42.39 -2.81 -12.77
C THR A 83 -40.94 -2.90 -13.21
N VAL A 84 -40.18 -1.86 -12.89
CA VAL A 84 -38.75 -1.77 -13.18
C VAL A 84 -38.02 -1.59 -11.86
N THR A 85 -37.08 -2.49 -11.58
CA THR A 85 -36.16 -2.35 -10.44
C THR A 85 -34.75 -2.19 -10.98
N GLN A 86 -34.11 -1.06 -10.70
CA GLN A 86 -32.75 -0.79 -11.17
C GLN A 86 -31.99 0.09 -10.19
N SER A 87 -30.66 -0.10 -10.13
CA SER A 87 -29.75 0.91 -9.59
C SER A 87 -29.60 2.04 -10.60
N VAL A 88 -29.54 3.28 -10.10
CA VAL A 88 -29.07 4.38 -10.93
C VAL A 88 -27.55 4.41 -10.83
N ASP A 89 -26.89 3.87 -11.85
CA ASP A 89 -25.44 3.75 -11.88
C ASP A 89 -24.77 5.12 -11.74
N ASP A 90 -23.68 5.15 -10.97
CA ASP A 90 -22.85 6.34 -10.67
C ASP A 90 -23.60 7.54 -10.06
N MET A 91 -24.83 7.34 -9.58
CA MET A 91 -25.57 8.42 -8.91
C MET A 91 -25.10 8.57 -7.47
N VAL A 92 -24.51 9.73 -7.18
CA VAL A 92 -24.22 10.18 -5.82
C VAL A 92 -25.13 11.36 -5.49
N VAL A 93 -25.85 11.25 -4.38
CA VAL A 93 -26.68 12.33 -3.82
C VAL A 93 -25.98 12.90 -2.59
N PRO A 94 -25.39 14.11 -2.68
CA PRO A 94 -24.74 14.74 -1.53
C PRO A 94 -25.68 14.95 -0.35
N ALA A 95 -25.10 15.14 0.83
CA ALA A 95 -25.84 15.44 2.05
C ALA A 95 -26.67 16.72 1.87
N SER A 96 -27.91 16.72 2.37
CA SER A 96 -28.81 17.88 2.33
C SER A 96 -29.04 18.49 0.93
N SER A 97 -28.91 17.69 -0.12
CA SER A 97 -29.07 18.13 -1.52
C SER A 97 -30.09 17.28 -2.28
N GLU A 98 -30.37 17.68 -3.51
CA GLU A 98 -31.23 16.96 -4.43
C GLU A 98 -30.57 16.75 -5.79
N VAL A 99 -30.85 15.61 -6.43
CA VAL A 99 -30.29 15.23 -7.73
C VAL A 99 -31.40 14.66 -8.60
N ALA A 100 -31.46 15.10 -9.86
CA ALA A 100 -32.36 14.53 -10.85
C ALA A 100 -31.78 13.24 -11.43
N PHE A 101 -32.63 12.23 -11.62
CA PHE A 101 -32.25 10.97 -12.22
C PHE A 101 -33.22 10.56 -13.33
N ARG A 102 -32.73 9.68 -14.20
CA ARG A 102 -33.48 9.14 -15.33
C ARG A 102 -33.36 7.63 -15.35
N ILE A 103 -34.50 6.95 -15.35
CA ILE A 103 -34.59 5.50 -15.57
C ILE A 103 -35.13 5.27 -16.98
N ARG A 104 -34.53 4.33 -17.70
CA ARG A 104 -34.98 3.90 -19.03
C ARG A 104 -35.14 2.40 -19.05
N ALA A 105 -36.31 1.93 -19.45
CA ALA A 105 -36.60 0.52 -19.58
C ALA A 105 -37.36 0.23 -20.87
N VAL A 106 -37.33 -1.02 -21.31
CA VAL A 106 -38.16 -1.49 -22.41
C VAL A 106 -39.59 -1.60 -21.90
N ALA A 107 -40.56 -0.98 -22.59
CA ALA A 107 -41.95 -1.04 -22.15
C ALA A 107 -42.59 -2.37 -22.57
N ALA A 108 -43.26 -3.06 -21.64
CA ALA A 108 -43.95 -4.32 -21.93
C ALA A 108 -45.24 -4.13 -22.77
N ARG A 109 -45.88 -2.96 -22.68
CA ARG A 109 -47.17 -2.63 -23.30
C ARG A 109 -47.05 -1.39 -24.21
N PRO A 110 -48.03 -1.12 -25.09
CA PRO A 110 -48.04 0.12 -25.86
C PRO A 110 -48.34 1.33 -24.95
N ASN A 111 -48.04 2.54 -25.41
CA ASN A 111 -48.14 3.77 -24.63
C ASN A 111 -49.50 3.96 -23.94
N GLU A 112 -50.61 3.61 -24.61
CA GLU A 112 -51.97 3.83 -24.09
C GLU A 112 -52.28 3.01 -22.83
N ALA A 113 -51.48 1.98 -22.53
CA ALA A 113 -51.66 1.17 -21.34
C ALA A 113 -51.13 1.85 -20.06
N TYR A 114 -50.29 2.88 -20.18
CA TYR A 114 -49.62 3.52 -19.05
C TYR A 114 -50.26 4.88 -18.72
N VAL A 115 -50.76 5.03 -17.50
CA VAL A 115 -51.45 6.26 -17.04
C VAL A 115 -50.72 6.94 -15.90
N SER A 116 -50.21 6.19 -14.93
CA SER A 116 -49.50 6.75 -13.78
C SER A 116 -48.26 5.94 -13.42
N GLN A 117 -47.39 6.56 -12.63
CA GLN A 117 -46.21 5.89 -12.08
C GLN A 117 -46.07 6.17 -10.58
N GLU A 118 -45.47 5.23 -9.86
CA GLU A 118 -44.99 5.40 -8.50
C GLU A 118 -43.53 4.97 -8.41
N ILE A 119 -42.70 5.79 -7.76
CA ILE A 119 -41.28 5.49 -7.58
C ILE A 119 -41.02 5.29 -6.10
N ARG A 120 -40.45 4.14 -5.75
CA ARG A 120 -40.08 3.76 -4.40
C ARG A 120 -38.57 3.52 -4.31
N ILE A 121 -37.97 3.98 -3.21
CA ILE A 121 -36.59 3.70 -2.89
C ILE A 121 -36.53 2.36 -2.14
N ILE A 122 -35.79 1.39 -2.66
CA ILE A 122 -35.66 0.07 -2.05
C ILE A 122 -34.48 0.06 -1.08
N SER A 123 -33.33 0.54 -1.52
CA SER A 123 -32.11 0.60 -0.73
C SER A 123 -31.20 1.72 -1.22
N ALA A 124 -30.28 2.13 -0.36
CA ALA A 124 -29.18 3.00 -0.72
C ALA A 124 -28.01 2.81 0.26
N GLU A 125 -26.80 3.16 -0.16
CA GLU A 125 -25.60 3.07 0.67
C GLU A 125 -25.16 4.45 1.13
N ALA A 126 -24.84 4.58 2.42
CA ALA A 126 -24.35 5.83 2.98
C ALA A 126 -22.85 5.96 2.77
N ILE A 127 -22.44 7.11 2.23
CA ILE A 127 -21.06 7.52 2.11
C ILE A 127 -20.64 8.09 3.46
N LYS A 128 -20.00 7.25 4.29
CA LYS A 128 -19.32 7.74 5.49
C LYS A 128 -18.17 8.64 5.08
N VAL A 129 -18.28 9.92 5.43
CA VAL A 129 -17.13 10.82 5.43
C VAL A 129 -16.11 10.18 6.36
N HIS A 130 -15.03 9.66 5.79
CA HIS A 130 -13.92 9.21 6.62
C HIS A 130 -13.47 10.45 7.38
N SER A 131 -13.66 10.46 8.70
CA SER A 131 -13.00 11.45 9.54
C SER A 131 -11.53 11.40 9.18
N GLU A 132 -10.94 12.52 8.78
CA GLU A 132 -9.53 12.56 8.44
C GLU A 132 -8.75 11.81 9.53
N PRO A 133 -7.90 10.84 9.16
CA PRO A 133 -7.16 10.10 10.16
C PRO A 133 -6.39 11.13 10.98
N SER A 134 -6.59 11.11 12.29
CA SER A 134 -5.89 12.03 13.19
C SER A 134 -4.39 12.00 12.86
N THR A 135 -3.71 13.14 12.83
CA THR A 135 -2.27 13.20 12.54
C THR A 135 -1.46 12.23 13.41
N MET A 136 -1.98 11.92 14.61
CA MET A 136 -1.42 10.94 15.52
C MET A 136 -1.54 9.49 15.02
N SER A 137 -2.64 9.09 14.37
CA SER A 137 -2.79 7.73 13.81
C SER A 137 -1.89 7.52 12.60
N VAL A 138 -1.70 8.54 11.76
CA VAL A 138 -0.76 8.49 10.62
C VAL A 138 0.68 8.30 11.12
N LEU A 139 1.09 9.04 12.16
CA LEU A 139 2.42 8.88 12.78
C LEU A 139 2.59 7.50 13.41
N LEU A 140 1.54 6.96 14.04
CA LEU A 140 1.57 5.64 14.67
C LEU A 140 1.70 4.52 13.63
N ASP A 141 0.96 4.60 12.52
CA ASP A 141 1.08 3.67 11.39
C ASP A 141 2.47 3.72 10.77
N TYR A 142 3.05 4.92 10.64
CA TYR A 142 4.42 5.10 10.15
C TYR A 142 5.45 4.48 11.11
N LEU A 143 5.30 4.68 12.42
CA LEU A 143 6.15 4.08 13.44
C LEU A 143 6.05 2.56 13.45
N TYR A 144 4.84 2.02 13.26
CA TYR A 144 4.59 0.59 13.19
C TYR A 144 5.27 -0.03 11.96
N SER A 145 5.23 0.66 10.83
CA SER A 145 5.89 0.23 9.60
C SER A 145 7.42 0.24 9.70
N TRP A 146 8.00 1.12 10.52
CA TRP A 146 9.45 1.22 10.75
C TRP A 146 9.96 0.32 11.89
N GLY A 147 9.07 -0.17 12.75
CA GLY A 147 9.41 -1.05 13.89
C GLY A 147 10.32 -2.24 13.52
N PRO A 148 10.02 -3.01 12.47
CA PRO A 148 10.85 -4.13 12.05
C PRO A 148 12.26 -3.72 11.62
N MET A 149 12.40 -2.57 10.95
CA MET A 149 13.70 -2.05 10.50
C MET A 149 14.54 -1.56 11.68
N LEU A 150 13.93 -0.82 12.61
CA LEU A 150 14.60 -0.31 13.82
C LEU A 150 15.04 -1.45 14.75
N LEU A 151 14.25 -2.53 14.86
CA LEU A 151 14.63 -3.71 15.62
C LEU A 151 15.87 -4.38 15.02
N LEU A 152 15.94 -4.48 13.69
CA LEU A 152 17.09 -5.05 12.98
C LEU A 152 18.37 -4.23 13.21
N VAL A 153 18.26 -2.90 13.13
CA VAL A 153 19.35 -1.96 13.44
C VAL A 153 19.80 -2.09 14.90
N GLY A 154 18.87 -2.17 15.85
CA GLY A 154 19.17 -2.34 17.28
C GLY A 154 19.94 -3.63 17.57
N VAL A 155 19.49 -4.75 17.00
CA VAL A 155 20.18 -6.05 17.12
C VAL A 155 21.58 -5.98 16.51
N PHE A 156 21.73 -5.36 15.35
CA PHE A 156 23.03 -5.21 14.69
C PHE A 156 24.03 -4.39 15.53
N LEU A 157 23.60 -3.25 16.07
CA LEU A 157 24.42 -2.44 16.96
C LEU A 157 24.81 -3.19 18.25
N PHE A 158 23.88 -3.98 18.80
CA PHE A 158 24.18 -4.84 19.95
C PHE A 158 25.28 -5.86 19.63
N PHE A 159 25.23 -6.50 18.46
CA PHE A 159 26.27 -7.43 18.03
C PHE A 159 27.62 -6.75 17.79
N ILE A 160 27.66 -5.57 17.16
CA ILE A 160 28.90 -4.80 17.01
C ILE A 160 29.49 -4.46 18.36
N LYS A 161 28.68 -3.94 19.30
CA LYS A 161 29.16 -3.58 20.63
C LYS A 161 29.67 -4.80 21.40
N ARG A 162 29.01 -5.94 21.26
CA ARG A 162 29.40 -7.21 21.91
C ARG A 162 30.67 -7.81 21.33
N VAL A 163 30.89 -7.72 20.02
CA VAL A 163 32.06 -8.29 19.33
C VAL A 163 33.27 -7.35 19.40
N SER A 164 33.07 -6.04 19.34
CA SER A 164 34.14 -5.04 19.40
C SER A 164 34.80 -4.96 20.80
N GLY A 165 34.11 -5.40 21.85
CA GLY A 165 34.60 -5.39 23.23
C GLY A 165 35.70 -6.39 23.56
N LYS A 166 36.07 -7.34 22.67
CA LYS A 166 37.12 -8.33 22.96
C LYS A 166 38.06 -8.50 21.77
N ASN A 167 39.27 -7.94 21.89
CA ASN A 167 40.45 -8.25 21.07
C ASN A 167 40.22 -8.13 19.56
N SER A 168 39.92 -6.91 19.09
CA SER A 168 39.91 -6.59 17.65
C SER A 168 41.19 -7.12 16.97
N MET A 169 41.01 -7.90 15.90
CA MET A 169 42.09 -8.39 15.03
C MET A 169 43.03 -7.27 14.60
N GLN A 170 42.55 -6.03 14.50
CA GLN A 170 43.34 -4.86 14.11
C GLN A 170 44.46 -4.53 15.11
N LYS A 171 44.25 -4.75 16.42
CA LYS A 171 45.31 -4.57 17.43
C LYS A 171 46.38 -5.66 17.32
N ARG A 172 45.96 -6.89 16.96
CA ARG A 172 46.88 -8.02 16.80
C ARG A 172 47.69 -7.91 15.51
N THR A 173 47.12 -7.37 14.42
CA THR A 173 47.86 -7.11 13.19
C THR A 173 48.87 -5.99 13.35
N LEU A 174 48.53 -4.92 14.07
CA LEU A 174 49.49 -3.85 14.40
C LEU A 174 50.67 -4.38 15.21
N ALA A 175 50.41 -5.18 16.24
CA ALA A 175 51.46 -5.79 17.05
C ALA A 175 52.36 -6.76 16.25
N LEU A 176 51.79 -7.48 15.27
CA LEU A 176 52.58 -8.37 14.39
C LEU A 176 53.40 -7.58 13.36
N LEU A 177 52.90 -6.46 12.86
CA LEU A 177 53.61 -5.60 11.91
C LEU A 177 54.85 -4.95 12.57
N GLU A 178 54.67 -4.48 13.80
CA GLU A 178 55.74 -3.90 14.62
C GLU A 178 56.83 -4.95 14.91
N ALA A 179 56.43 -6.20 15.19
CA ALA A 179 57.38 -7.30 15.37
C ALA A 179 58.13 -7.69 14.08
N GLN A 180 57.51 -7.57 12.90
CA GLN A 180 58.17 -7.84 11.61
C GLN A 180 59.19 -6.75 11.23
N GLY A 181 58.92 -5.48 11.56
CA GLY A 181 59.85 -4.37 11.30
C GLY A 181 61.22 -4.58 11.96
N ALA A 182 61.23 -5.04 13.21
CA ALA A 182 62.47 -5.30 13.95
C ALA A 182 63.33 -6.42 13.34
N HIS A 183 62.71 -7.40 12.65
CA HIS A 183 63.44 -8.49 12.01
C HIS A 183 64.07 -8.06 10.68
N LEU A 184 63.39 -7.19 9.93
CA LEU A 184 63.90 -6.59 8.70
C LEU A 184 65.16 -5.74 8.95
N ASP A 185 65.16 -4.94 10.03
CA ASP A 185 66.35 -4.15 10.40
C ASP A 185 67.57 -5.02 10.75
N ALA A 186 67.33 -6.18 11.38
CA ALA A 186 68.39 -7.14 11.68
C ALA A 186 68.97 -7.76 10.41
N GLN A 187 68.12 -8.09 9.43
CA GLN A 187 68.55 -8.62 8.13
C GLN A 187 69.34 -7.59 7.31
N LEU A 188 68.92 -6.32 7.32
CA LEU A 188 69.62 -5.24 6.64
C LEU A 188 71.04 -5.04 7.17
N ARG A 189 71.24 -5.09 8.50
CA ARG A 189 72.58 -5.00 9.10
C ARG A 189 73.50 -6.17 8.76
N LEU A 190 72.94 -7.37 8.58
CA LEU A 190 73.73 -8.52 8.15
C LEU A 190 74.13 -8.42 6.68
N LEU A 191 73.22 -7.93 5.83
CA LEU A 191 73.50 -7.65 4.42
C LEU A 191 74.56 -6.56 4.26
N GLU A 192 74.48 -5.48 5.04
CA GLU A 192 75.49 -4.41 5.05
C GLU A 192 76.87 -4.96 5.42
N ARG A 193 76.95 -5.81 6.46
CA ARG A 193 78.22 -6.46 6.84
C ARG A 193 78.74 -7.41 5.77
N MET A 194 77.87 -8.15 5.10
CA MET A 194 78.27 -9.02 3.98
C MET A 194 78.72 -8.22 2.75
N ALA A 195 78.08 -7.09 2.46
CA ALA A 195 78.48 -6.20 1.37
C ALA A 195 79.86 -5.59 1.64
N VAL A 196 80.11 -5.09 2.86
CA VAL A 196 81.44 -4.57 3.26
C VAL A 196 82.50 -5.67 3.22
N ALA A 197 82.18 -6.88 3.68
CA ALA A 197 83.10 -8.01 3.59
C ALA A 197 83.39 -8.44 2.15
N ALA A 198 82.37 -8.41 1.27
CA ALA A 198 82.52 -8.71 -0.15
C ALA A 198 83.35 -7.64 -0.88
N GLU A 199 83.15 -6.36 -0.56
CA GLU A 199 83.96 -5.26 -1.09
C GLU A 199 85.43 -5.34 -0.62
N ALA A 200 85.66 -5.69 0.65
CA ALA A 200 87.00 -5.95 1.18
C ALA A 200 87.68 -7.17 0.54
N GLN A 201 86.92 -8.21 0.18
CA GLN A 201 87.42 -9.37 -0.54
C GLN A 201 87.75 -9.02 -2.00
N ALA A 202 86.86 -8.28 -2.67
CA ALA A 202 87.03 -7.84 -4.07
C ALA A 202 88.24 -6.93 -4.25
N SER A 203 88.45 -5.99 -3.32
CA SER A 203 89.64 -5.12 -3.30
C SER A 203 90.93 -5.87 -2.99
N ARG A 204 90.88 -7.00 -2.27
CA ARG A 204 92.02 -7.91 -2.06
C ARG A 204 92.38 -8.73 -3.30
N SER A 205 91.46 -8.90 -4.25
CA SER A 205 91.60 -9.81 -5.40
C SER A 205 91.93 -9.14 -6.75
N GLY A 206 92.46 -7.91 -6.78
CA GLY A 206 92.90 -7.27 -8.03
C GLY A 206 94.40 -6.92 -8.06
N PRO A 207 95.11 -6.99 -9.21
CA PRO A 207 94.90 -7.75 -10.45
C PRO A 207 95.92 -8.91 -10.63
N HIS A 208 95.47 -10.06 -11.13
CA HIS A 208 96.36 -11.04 -11.78
C HIS A 208 96.70 -10.49 -13.18
N ALA A 209 97.95 -10.09 -13.38
CA ALA A 209 98.47 -9.80 -14.72
C ALA A 209 98.58 -11.11 -15.52
N PRO A 210 97.98 -11.23 -16.72
CA PRO A 210 98.46 -12.16 -17.71
C PRO A 210 99.66 -11.53 -18.44
N GLY A 211 100.69 -12.35 -18.68
CA GLY A 211 101.95 -11.95 -19.32
C GLY A 211 101.85 -11.63 -20.80
#